data_AF-A0A6P8SY84-F1
#
_entry.id   AF-A0A6P8SY84-F1
#
_cell.length_a   1.000
_cell.length_b   1.000
_cell.length_c   1.000
_cell.angle_alpha   90.00
_cell.angle_beta   90.00
_cell.angle_gamma   90.00
#
_symmetry.space_group_name_H-M   'P 1'
#
loop_
_entity.id
_entity.type
_entity.pdbx_description
1 polymer ?
#
loop_
_entity_poly.entity_id
_entity_poly.type
_entity_poly.pdbx_seq_one_letter_code
_entity_poly.pdbx_strand_id
1 'polypeptide(L)'
;MSCVLLRLELRVPFLDHRLTAYFLSLPDDMKVPKHGVEKHLLRDSFSDQDLIPDEILWRRKEAFSDGMMSVKKSWYVCLQEHLEDMVNDDQMEKAPQTFPHNPPHTKEAFYFRQVFEQRFPGRSQWLPHYWLPRWTQSSDPSARTLAFYTPDKEEQ
;
A
#
# COMPACT_ATOMS: atom_id res chain seq x y z
N MET A 1 -3.13 -13.72 3.82
CA MET A 1 -3.93 -14.87 3.34
C MET A 1 -3.18 -15.77 2.36
N SER A 2 -2.36 -15.26 1.44
CA SER A 2 -1.71 -16.08 0.39
C SER A 2 -0.84 -17.24 0.91
N CYS A 3 0.02 -17.02 1.92
CA CYS A 3 0.92 -18.07 2.43
C CYS A 3 0.20 -19.30 3.01
N VAL A 4 -0.95 -19.11 3.67
CA VAL A 4 -1.72 -20.20 4.30
C VAL A 4 -2.29 -21.14 3.24
N LEU A 5 -2.73 -20.62 2.09
CA LEU A 5 -3.22 -21.44 0.97
C LEU A 5 -2.14 -22.38 0.43
N LEU A 6 -0.87 -21.94 0.48
CA LEU A 6 0.29 -22.72 0.06
C LEU A 6 0.92 -23.54 1.20
N ARG A 7 0.27 -23.64 2.36
CA ARG A 7 0.80 -24.30 3.57
C ARG A 7 2.16 -23.75 4.03
N LEU A 8 2.38 -22.46 3.83
CA LEU A 8 3.56 -21.75 4.32
C LEU A 8 3.21 -20.97 5.60
N GLU A 9 4.07 -21.06 6.61
CA GLU A 9 3.98 -20.28 7.85
C GLU A 9 4.59 -18.89 7.62
N LEU A 10 3.79 -17.83 7.81
CA LEU A 10 4.26 -16.45 7.74
C LEU A 10 4.82 -16.03 9.10
N ARG A 11 6.09 -15.63 9.15
CA ARG A 11 6.71 -14.99 10.33
C ARG A 11 7.01 -13.53 10.04
N VAL A 12 6.63 -12.66 10.98
CA VAL A 12 6.69 -11.19 10.84
C VAL A 12 7.46 -10.59 12.01
N PRO A 13 8.81 -10.63 12.00
CA PRO A 13 9.63 -10.25 13.16
C PRO A 13 9.45 -8.78 13.59
N PHE A 14 9.08 -7.89 12.66
CA PHE A 14 8.76 -6.49 12.98
C PHE A 14 7.51 -6.32 13.85
N LEU A 15 6.66 -7.34 13.96
CA LEU A 15 5.49 -7.35 14.85
C LEU A 15 5.75 -8.10 16.16
N ASP A 16 7.02 -8.32 16.54
CA ASP A 16 7.33 -8.80 17.88
C ASP A 16 6.85 -7.78 18.94
N HIS A 17 6.25 -8.29 20.00
CA HIS A 17 5.66 -7.48 21.06
C HIS A 17 6.69 -6.62 21.80
N ARG A 18 7.93 -7.10 22.01
CA ARG A 18 8.98 -6.36 22.71
C ARG A 18 9.53 -5.27 21.82
N LEU A 19 9.82 -5.59 20.57
CA LEU A 19 10.27 -4.61 19.59
C LEU A 19 9.23 -3.50 19.40
N THR A 20 7.97 -3.87 19.24
CA THR A 20 6.87 -2.91 19.03
C THR A 20 6.70 -2.02 20.25
N ALA A 21 6.67 -2.59 21.46
CA ALA A 21 6.54 -1.81 22.69
C ALA A 21 7.70 -0.83 22.89
N TYR A 22 8.94 -1.28 22.62
CA TYR A 22 10.12 -0.42 22.68
C TYR A 22 10.02 0.73 21.67
N PHE A 23 9.76 0.42 20.40
CA PHE A 23 9.67 1.44 19.35
C PHE A 23 8.55 2.46 19.64
N LEU A 24 7.40 2.02 20.14
CA LEU A 24 6.30 2.91 20.51
C LEU A 24 6.61 3.78 21.74
N SER A 25 7.50 3.34 22.64
CA SER A 25 7.93 4.11 23.81
C SER A 25 8.90 5.26 23.48
N LEU A 26 9.48 5.27 22.27
CA LEU A 26 10.41 6.31 21.85
C LEU A 26 9.69 7.65 21.60
N PRO A 27 10.38 8.78 21.83
CA PRO A 27 9.90 10.11 21.46
C PRO A 27 9.45 10.21 19.99
N ASP A 28 8.41 11.01 19.73
CA ASP A 28 7.81 11.15 18.39
C ASP A 28 8.76 11.75 17.35
N ASP A 29 9.61 12.68 17.76
CA ASP A 29 10.65 13.32 16.95
C ASP A 29 11.76 12.34 16.49
N MET A 30 11.92 11.21 17.18
CA MET A 30 12.83 10.16 16.75
C MET A 30 12.22 9.26 15.66
N LYS A 31 10.89 9.24 15.52
CA LYS A 31 10.15 8.37 14.60
C LYS A 31 9.84 9.03 13.25
N VAL A 32 9.95 10.37 13.17
CA VAL A 32 9.73 11.10 11.91
C VAL A 32 10.85 10.87 10.90
N PRO A 33 10.56 10.98 9.59
CA PRO A 33 11.60 10.97 8.56
C PRO A 33 12.66 12.05 8.80
N LYS A 34 13.93 11.72 8.53
CA LYS A 34 15.06 12.66 8.61
C LYS A 34 15.79 12.65 7.26
N HIS A 35 16.27 13.82 6.83
CA HIS A 35 16.98 13.99 5.55
C HIS A 35 16.22 13.45 4.32
N GLY A 36 14.87 13.49 4.36
CA GLY A 36 14.03 12.98 3.28
C GLY A 36 13.93 11.44 3.21
N VAL A 37 14.46 10.71 4.20
CA VAL A 37 14.42 9.25 4.24
C VAL A 37 13.50 8.77 5.36
N GLU A 38 12.51 7.94 5.02
CA GLU A 38 11.64 7.32 6.00
C GLU A 38 12.33 6.19 6.78
N LYS A 39 11.85 5.92 7.99
CA LYS A 39 12.43 4.90 8.89
C LYS A 39 13.92 5.16 9.19
N HIS A 40 14.34 6.43 9.22
CA HIS A 40 15.74 6.79 9.43
C HIS A 40 16.33 6.13 10.67
N LEU A 41 15.65 6.20 11.83
CA LEU A 41 16.13 5.57 13.07
C LEU A 41 16.39 4.06 12.90
N LEU A 42 15.53 3.37 12.15
CA LEU A 42 15.71 1.94 11.89
C LEU A 42 16.95 1.70 11.00
N ARG A 43 17.11 2.49 9.93
CA ARG A 43 18.26 2.38 9.01
C ARG A 43 19.58 2.66 9.74
N ASP A 44 19.61 3.76 10.49
CA ASP A 44 20.74 4.20 11.31
C ASP A 44 21.17 3.14 12.33
N SER A 45 20.23 2.42 12.95
CA SER A 45 20.57 1.34 13.90
C SER A 45 21.37 0.16 13.30
N PHE A 46 21.43 0.05 11.97
CA PHE A 46 22.15 -0.99 11.25
C PHE A 46 23.31 -0.46 10.37
N SER A 47 23.57 0.86 10.35
CA SER A 47 24.61 1.45 9.47
C SER A 47 26.00 0.90 9.76
N ASP A 48 26.30 0.66 11.03
CA ASP A 48 27.65 0.28 11.47
C ASP A 48 27.83 -1.24 11.58
N GLN A 49 26.88 -2.03 11.06
CA GLN A 49 26.85 -3.49 11.23
C GLN A 49 27.25 -4.27 9.96
N ASP A 50 27.57 -3.59 8.86
CA ASP A 50 27.93 -4.19 7.56
C ASP A 50 26.97 -5.31 7.09
N LEU A 51 25.68 -5.23 7.46
CA LEU A 51 24.69 -6.28 7.16
C LEU A 51 24.18 -6.23 5.73
N ILE A 52 24.05 -5.03 5.17
CA ILE A 52 23.57 -4.77 3.81
C ILE A 52 24.33 -3.58 3.20
N PRO A 53 24.49 -3.51 1.86
CA PRO A 53 25.12 -2.38 1.20
C PRO A 53 24.40 -1.05 1.48
N ASP A 54 25.16 0.04 1.58
CA ASP A 54 24.65 1.40 1.83
C ASP A 54 23.60 1.84 0.80
N GLU A 55 23.77 1.45 -0.46
CA GLU A 55 22.82 1.71 -1.54
C GLU A 55 21.42 1.13 -1.25
N ILE A 56 21.35 -0.02 -0.55
CA ILE A 56 20.08 -0.64 -0.13
C ILE A 56 19.61 -0.05 1.20
N LEU A 57 20.54 0.17 2.13
CA LEU A 57 20.25 0.71 3.45
C LEU A 57 19.60 2.10 3.38
N TRP A 58 19.97 2.92 2.40
CA TRP A 58 19.47 4.28 2.23
C TRP A 58 18.54 4.46 1.02
N ARG A 59 18.18 3.36 0.32
CA ARG A 59 17.25 3.38 -0.81
C ARG A 59 15.89 3.97 -0.43
N ARG A 60 15.37 4.88 -1.26
CA ARG A 60 14.01 5.42 -1.10
C ARG A 60 12.96 4.33 -1.23
N LYS A 61 11.84 4.48 -0.51
CA LYS A 61 10.69 3.57 -0.64
C LYS A 61 10.03 3.73 -2.00
N GLU A 62 9.82 2.60 -2.66
CA GLU A 62 8.97 2.48 -3.85
C GLU A 62 7.69 1.74 -3.50
N ALA A 63 6.58 2.10 -4.16
CA ALA A 63 5.33 1.39 -4.02
C ALA A 63 5.45 -0.01 -4.64
N PHE A 64 4.87 -1.01 -3.99
CA PHE A 64 5.01 -2.42 -4.38
C PHE A 64 4.55 -2.70 -5.82
N SER A 65 3.46 -2.05 -6.27
CA SER A 65 2.96 -2.16 -7.66
C SER A 65 3.94 -1.63 -8.71
N ASP A 66 4.77 -0.64 -8.34
CA ASP A 66 5.76 -0.06 -9.24
C ASP A 66 7.06 -0.87 -9.23
N GLY A 67 7.44 -1.46 -8.08
CA GLY A 67 8.64 -2.30 -7.96
C GLY A 67 8.52 -3.74 -8.48
N MET A 68 7.32 -4.22 -8.81
CA MET A 68 7.11 -5.62 -9.23
C MET A 68 7.35 -5.89 -10.74
N MET A 69 7.23 -4.87 -11.59
CA MET A 69 7.28 -5.01 -13.04
C MET A 69 8.39 -4.17 -13.66
N SER A 70 8.57 -4.34 -14.98
CA SER A 70 9.52 -3.57 -15.79
C SER A 70 9.38 -2.06 -15.57
N VAL A 71 10.52 -1.36 -15.54
CA VAL A 71 10.65 0.10 -15.45
C VAL A 71 9.77 0.83 -16.50
N LYS A 72 9.47 0.16 -17.63
CA LYS A 72 8.69 0.74 -18.74
C LYS A 72 7.18 0.77 -18.48
N LYS A 73 6.64 -0.17 -17.69
CA LYS A 73 5.21 -0.26 -17.42
C LYS A 73 4.96 -0.97 -16.10
N SER A 74 4.46 -0.22 -15.11
CA SER A 74 4.17 -0.79 -13.81
C SER A 74 2.92 -1.67 -13.83
N TRP A 75 2.83 -2.58 -12.86
CA TRP A 75 1.67 -3.44 -12.69
C TRP A 75 0.37 -2.64 -12.53
N TYR A 76 0.46 -1.49 -11.86
CA TYR A 76 -0.66 -0.58 -11.71
C TYR A 76 -1.23 -0.15 -13.08
N VAL A 77 -0.37 0.26 -14.01
CA VAL A 77 -0.81 0.72 -15.35
C VAL A 77 -1.47 -0.41 -16.12
N CYS A 78 -0.85 -1.61 -16.11
CA CYS A 78 -1.44 -2.80 -16.72
C CYS A 78 -2.83 -3.11 -16.15
N LEU A 79 -3.00 -2.99 -14.83
CA LEU A 79 -4.26 -3.25 -14.17
C LEU A 79 -5.32 -2.21 -14.55
N GLN A 80 -4.99 -0.91 -14.54
CA GLN A 80 -5.94 0.13 -14.94
C GLN A 80 -6.42 -0.04 -16.39
N GLU A 81 -5.51 -0.30 -17.32
CA GLU A 81 -5.86 -0.55 -18.73
C GLU A 81 -6.78 -1.76 -18.87
N HIS A 82 -6.51 -2.84 -18.14
CA HIS A 82 -7.37 -4.03 -18.19
C HIS A 82 -8.77 -3.77 -17.61
N LEU A 83 -8.86 -2.92 -16.60
CA LEU A 83 -10.12 -2.60 -15.93
C LEU A 83 -11.00 -1.63 -16.71
N GLU A 84 -10.42 -0.83 -17.61
CA GLU A 84 -11.14 0.09 -18.46
C GLU A 84 -12.19 -0.62 -19.33
N ASP A 85 -11.87 -1.82 -19.80
CA ASP A 85 -12.78 -2.67 -20.59
C ASP A 85 -13.79 -3.46 -19.71
N MET A 86 -13.54 -3.56 -18.40
CA MET A 86 -14.31 -4.41 -17.49
C MET A 86 -15.37 -3.64 -16.70
N VAL A 87 -15.16 -2.35 -16.46
CA VAL A 87 -16.04 -1.50 -15.65
C VAL A 87 -16.43 -0.24 -16.43
N ASN A 88 -17.71 -0.12 -16.75
CA ASN A 88 -18.24 1.02 -17.48
C ASN A 88 -18.51 2.21 -16.54
N ASP A 89 -18.42 3.42 -17.08
CA ASP A 89 -18.67 4.66 -16.33
C ASP A 89 -20.11 4.73 -15.77
N ASP A 90 -21.09 4.21 -16.51
CA ASP A 90 -22.49 4.11 -16.06
C ASP A 90 -22.63 3.22 -14.80
N GLN A 91 -21.79 2.19 -14.67
CA GLN A 91 -21.78 1.32 -13.49
C GLN A 91 -21.14 2.05 -12.29
N MET A 92 -20.08 2.83 -12.55
CA MET A 92 -19.45 3.66 -11.54
C MET A 92 -20.39 4.73 -11.00
N GLU A 93 -21.20 5.37 -11.85
CA GLU A 93 -22.19 6.35 -11.41
C GLU A 93 -23.25 5.72 -10.49
N LYS A 94 -23.65 4.48 -10.77
CA LYS A 94 -24.60 3.70 -9.97
C LYS A 94 -23.95 2.96 -8.79
N ALA A 95 -22.64 3.12 -8.57
CA ALA A 95 -21.92 2.38 -7.53
C ALA A 95 -22.47 2.64 -6.12
N PRO A 96 -22.84 3.88 -5.70
CA PRO A 96 -23.42 4.11 -4.38
C PRO A 96 -24.78 3.44 -4.16
N GLN A 97 -25.54 3.25 -5.24
CA GLN A 97 -26.84 2.57 -5.19
C GLN A 97 -26.66 1.05 -5.15
N THR A 98 -25.70 0.54 -5.91
CA THR A 98 -25.40 -0.90 -6.03
C THR A 98 -24.66 -1.41 -4.78
N PHE A 99 -23.76 -0.61 -4.23
CA PHE A 99 -22.93 -0.94 -3.08
C PHE A 99 -23.06 0.16 -2.00
N PRO A 100 -24.16 0.17 -1.22
CA PRO A 100 -24.41 1.22 -0.23
C PRO A 100 -23.35 1.29 0.88
N HIS A 101 -22.84 0.14 1.31
CA HIS A 101 -21.75 0.06 2.30
C HIS A 101 -20.40 0.17 1.61
N ASN A 102 -19.58 1.16 2.00
CA ASN A 102 -18.27 1.45 1.40
C ASN A 102 -18.32 1.47 -0.14
N PRO A 103 -18.99 2.47 -0.75
CA PRO A 103 -19.09 2.55 -2.19
C PRO A 103 -17.70 2.75 -2.82
N PRO A 104 -17.37 2.02 -3.89
CA PRO A 104 -16.08 2.16 -4.56
C PRO A 104 -16.00 3.50 -5.31
N HIS A 105 -14.85 4.17 -5.23
CA HIS A 105 -14.59 5.46 -5.89
C HIS A 105 -13.72 5.36 -7.15
N THR A 106 -13.16 4.18 -7.42
CA THR A 106 -12.32 3.92 -8.61
C THR A 106 -12.80 2.65 -9.31
N LYS A 107 -12.53 2.52 -10.62
CA LYS A 107 -12.87 1.31 -11.40
C LYS A 107 -12.21 0.06 -10.80
N GLU A 108 -10.98 0.19 -10.31
CA GLU A 108 -10.27 -0.87 -9.58
C GLU A 108 -11.02 -1.30 -8.31
N ALA A 109 -11.38 -0.36 -7.44
CA ALA A 109 -12.14 -0.67 -6.23
C ALA A 109 -13.51 -1.30 -6.57
N PHE A 110 -14.15 -0.84 -7.66
CA PHE A 110 -15.43 -1.38 -8.12
C PHE A 110 -15.30 -2.83 -8.58
N TYR A 111 -14.31 -3.12 -9.41
CA TYR A 111 -14.03 -4.48 -9.85
C TYR A 111 -13.72 -5.42 -8.68
N PHE A 112 -12.85 -5.00 -7.75
CA PHE A 112 -12.58 -5.78 -6.54
C PHE A 112 -13.84 -6.00 -5.70
N ARG A 113 -14.71 -4.99 -5.60
CA ARG A 113 -15.98 -5.12 -4.90
C ARG A 113 -16.91 -6.11 -5.60
N GLN A 114 -17.01 -6.10 -6.92
CA GLN A 114 -17.79 -7.07 -7.67
C GLN A 114 -17.29 -8.51 -7.43
N VAL A 115 -15.98 -8.74 -7.55
CA VAL A 115 -15.38 -10.06 -7.29
C VAL A 115 -15.62 -10.48 -5.84
N PHE A 116 -15.51 -9.56 -4.88
CA PHE A 116 -15.78 -9.83 -3.47
C PHE A 116 -17.24 -10.24 -3.25
N GLU A 117 -18.22 -9.50 -3.76
CA GLU A 117 -19.65 -9.83 -3.58
C GLU A 117 -20.05 -11.12 -4.31
N GLN A 118 -19.40 -11.45 -5.43
CA GLN A 118 -19.59 -12.75 -6.10
C GLN A 118 -19.12 -13.93 -5.24
N ARG A 119 -18.03 -13.75 -4.47
CA ARG A 119 -17.45 -14.82 -3.63
C ARG A 119 -17.99 -14.84 -2.21
N PHE A 120 -18.37 -13.69 -1.67
CA PHE A 120 -18.84 -13.50 -0.30
C PHE A 120 -20.10 -12.61 -0.27
N PRO A 121 -21.24 -13.07 -0.82
CA PRO A 121 -22.45 -12.25 -0.94
C PRO A 121 -22.90 -11.67 0.40
N GLY A 122 -23.08 -10.35 0.47
CA GLY A 122 -23.61 -9.66 1.64
C GLY A 122 -22.65 -9.58 2.83
N ARG A 123 -21.34 -9.80 2.61
CA ARG A 123 -20.31 -9.74 3.66
C ARG A 123 -19.47 -8.46 3.64
N SER A 124 -19.94 -7.44 2.95
CA SER A 124 -19.23 -6.15 2.82
C SER A 124 -18.91 -5.49 4.17
N GLN A 125 -19.72 -5.73 5.19
CA GLN A 125 -19.51 -5.26 6.57
C GLN A 125 -18.23 -5.78 7.26
N TRP A 126 -17.58 -6.82 6.72
CA TRP A 126 -16.28 -7.29 7.23
C TRP A 126 -15.18 -6.24 7.08
N LEU A 127 -15.32 -5.34 6.10
CA LEU A 127 -14.48 -4.16 5.98
C LEU A 127 -15.28 -2.96 6.49
N PRO A 128 -14.97 -2.41 7.67
CA PRO A 128 -15.75 -1.32 8.25
C PRO A 128 -15.63 -0.02 7.45
N HIS A 129 -14.42 0.32 6.98
CA HIS A 129 -14.13 1.53 6.21
C HIS A 129 -12.88 1.33 5.35
N TYR A 130 -12.70 2.20 4.35
CA TYR A 130 -11.43 2.31 3.63
C TYR A 130 -10.36 2.91 4.54
N TRP A 131 -9.20 2.27 4.61
CA TRP A 131 -8.04 2.86 5.28
C TRP A 131 -7.48 3.99 4.41
N LEU A 132 -7.62 5.22 4.87
CA LEU A 132 -7.03 6.39 4.21
C LEU A 132 -6.05 7.09 5.16
N PRO A 133 -4.88 7.53 4.66
CA PRO A 133 -3.91 8.26 5.46
C PRO A 133 -4.51 9.57 5.99
N ARG A 134 -4.49 9.76 7.31
CA ARG A 134 -5.09 10.96 7.95
C ARG A 134 -4.30 12.25 7.74
N TRP A 135 -3.06 12.14 7.26
CA TRP A 135 -2.14 13.26 7.05
C TRP A 135 -2.13 13.77 5.60
N THR A 136 -2.98 13.23 4.72
CA THR A 136 -3.13 13.68 3.33
C THR A 136 -4.58 13.62 2.88
N GLN A 137 -4.99 14.55 2.01
CA GLN A 137 -6.26 14.45 1.29
C GLN A 137 -6.08 13.47 0.13
N SER A 138 -6.44 12.20 0.33
CA SER A 138 -6.45 11.17 -0.71
C SER A 138 -7.78 10.43 -0.71
N SER A 139 -8.31 10.17 -1.90
CA SER A 139 -9.49 9.33 -2.14
C SER A 139 -9.14 7.87 -2.40
N ASP A 140 -7.84 7.55 -2.48
CA ASP A 140 -7.32 6.22 -2.81
C ASP A 140 -6.39 5.73 -1.68
N PRO A 141 -6.60 4.52 -1.14
CA PRO A 141 -5.76 3.93 -0.10
C PRO A 141 -4.35 3.57 -0.57
N SER A 142 -4.09 3.53 -1.87
CA SER A 142 -2.81 3.18 -2.47
C SER A 142 -1.76 4.24 -2.19
N ALA A 143 -0.61 3.82 -1.63
CA ALA A 143 0.53 4.71 -1.40
C ALA A 143 1.08 5.34 -2.69
N ARG A 144 0.79 4.77 -3.86
CA ARG A 144 1.21 5.30 -5.17
C ARG A 144 0.62 6.67 -5.49
N THR A 145 -0.57 6.95 -5.00
CA THR A 145 -1.26 8.23 -5.26
C THR A 145 -0.77 9.36 -4.38
N LEU A 146 0.11 9.07 -3.41
CA LEU A 146 0.66 10.06 -2.50
C LEU A 146 1.83 10.79 -3.15
N ALA A 147 1.74 12.12 -3.23
CA ALA A 147 2.72 12.97 -3.89
C ALA A 147 4.16 12.76 -3.40
N PHE A 148 4.35 12.47 -2.10
CA PHE A 148 5.65 12.28 -1.45
C PHE A 148 6.44 11.05 -1.91
N TYR A 149 5.83 10.14 -2.69
CA TYR A 149 6.49 8.96 -3.26
C TYR A 149 6.81 9.10 -4.75
N THR A 150 6.54 10.26 -5.36
CA THR A 150 6.92 10.51 -6.75
C THR A 150 8.44 10.76 -6.80
N PRO A 151 9.21 10.02 -7.62
CA PRO A 151 10.63 10.32 -7.81
C PRO A 151 10.81 11.73 -8.40
N ASP A 152 11.86 12.42 -7.97
CA ASP A 152 12.35 13.61 -8.68
C ASP A 152 12.78 13.14 -10.09
N LYS A 153 12.32 13.83 -11.14
CA LYS A 153 12.45 13.40 -12.54
C LYS A 153 13.90 13.41 -13.09
N GLU A 154 14.92 13.44 -12.25
CA GLU A 154 16.30 13.77 -12.67
C GLU A 154 17.30 12.60 -12.69
N GLU A 155 16.90 11.36 -12.38
CA GLU A 155 17.80 10.21 -12.55
C GLU A 155 17.20 9.16 -13.50
N GLN A 156 17.39 9.42 -14.80
CA GLN A 156 17.37 8.42 -15.89
C GLN A 156 18.64 8.56 -16.73
#